data_AF-A0A5C6NCB2-F1
#
_entry.id   AF-A0A5C6NCB2-F1
#
_cell.length_a   1.000
_cell.length_b   1.000
_cell.length_c   1.000
_cell.angle_alpha   90.00
_cell.angle_beta   90.00
_cell.angle_gamma   90.00
#
_symmetry.space_group_name_H-M   'P 1'
#
loop_
_entity.id
_entity.type
_entity.pdbx_description
1 polymer ?
#
loop_
_entity_poly.entity_id
_entity_poly.type
_entity_poly.pdbx_seq_one_letter_code
_entity_poly.pdbx_strand_id
1 'polypeptide(L)'
;MDEGGPSPVAPPEAETGSPITASCIGLGNSLAPPAGQAGKPVPGYNVTVIDDDMQELKPGVLGNIVARLPLPPGSALSLWQNPDLFKKIYFSKFPGYYDTMDAGFMDEEGFLYIMSRSDDVINVAGHRLSSGALEESVLQHAAVVDCAVVGLEDKLKGVVPLALCVLKNGVRRSSEISGEIVKLVRDTVGPVAALRKVLFVRALPKTRSGKIPRSALGDLVNGKPYKISPTIEDPDVFAEIEHEVGRALRSQGR
;
A
#
# COMPACT_ATOMS: atom_id res chain seq x y z
N MET A 1 31.78 1.44 -4.52
CA MET A 1 30.75 2.15 -3.76
C MET A 1 29.50 1.99 -4.58
N ASP A 2 28.71 1.00 -4.21
CA ASP A 2 27.57 0.50 -4.99
C ASP A 2 26.34 1.25 -4.48
N GLU A 3 25.88 2.24 -5.23
CA GLU A 3 24.65 2.97 -4.90
C GLU A 3 23.46 2.10 -5.26
N GLY A 4 22.80 1.58 -4.22
CA GLY A 4 21.60 0.76 -4.31
C GLY A 4 20.40 1.53 -4.85
N GLY A 5 20.39 1.79 -6.16
CA GLY A 5 19.18 2.17 -6.88
C GLY A 5 18.17 1.01 -6.88
N PRO A 6 16.86 1.31 -6.93
CA PRO A 6 15.84 0.27 -7.02
C PRO A 6 16.09 -0.63 -8.24
N SER A 7 15.97 -1.94 -8.05
CA SER A 7 16.14 -2.94 -9.12
C SER A 7 15.24 -2.59 -10.31
N PRO A 8 15.75 -2.56 -11.56
CA PRO A 8 14.99 -2.22 -12.77
C PRO A 8 13.97 -3.30 -13.19
N VAL A 9 13.83 -4.35 -12.37
CA VAL A 9 12.91 -5.47 -12.54
C VAL A 9 12.10 -5.57 -11.25
N ALA A 10 10.78 -5.42 -11.35
CA ALA A 10 9.90 -5.84 -10.28
C ALA A 10 10.06 -7.35 -10.12
N PRO A 11 10.41 -7.86 -8.92
CA PRO A 11 10.55 -9.29 -8.71
C PRO A 11 9.22 -10.00 -9.08
N PRO A 12 9.28 -11.15 -9.76
CA PRO A 12 8.08 -11.87 -10.15
C PRO A 12 7.26 -12.26 -8.91
N GLU A 13 5.95 -12.13 -9.00
CA GLU A 13 5.06 -12.73 -8.01
C GLU A 13 5.13 -14.26 -8.12
N ALA A 14 5.03 -14.96 -6.99
CA ALA A 14 5.13 -16.42 -6.96
C ALA A 14 4.09 -17.09 -7.87
N GLU A 15 2.94 -16.46 -8.01
CA GLU A 15 1.78 -16.86 -8.81
C GLU A 15 2.02 -16.75 -10.32
N THR A 16 2.97 -15.92 -10.76
CA THR A 16 3.20 -15.65 -12.18
C THR A 16 4.34 -16.46 -12.78
N GLY A 17 5.27 -16.93 -11.95
CA GLY A 17 6.40 -17.76 -12.37
C GLY A 17 7.44 -17.06 -13.26
N SER A 18 7.13 -15.86 -13.76
CA SER A 18 7.98 -15.02 -14.60
C SER A 18 7.63 -13.53 -14.40
N PRO A 19 8.53 -12.58 -14.71
CA PRO A 19 8.22 -11.16 -14.52
C PRO A 19 7.01 -10.72 -15.34
N ILE A 20 6.03 -10.04 -14.73
CA ILE A 20 4.89 -9.43 -15.45
C ILE A 20 5.36 -8.23 -16.27
N THR A 21 6.24 -7.42 -15.68
CA THR A 21 6.87 -6.26 -16.32
C THR A 21 8.38 -6.31 -16.17
N ALA A 22 9.10 -5.81 -17.17
CA ALA A 22 10.54 -5.68 -17.14
C ALA A 22 11.05 -4.64 -18.13
N SER A 23 12.28 -4.18 -17.93
CA SER A 23 13.05 -3.51 -18.97
C SER A 23 13.71 -4.54 -19.89
N CYS A 24 13.02 -4.92 -20.97
CA CYS A 24 13.51 -5.89 -21.94
C CYS A 24 14.55 -5.27 -22.89
N ILE A 25 15.76 -5.02 -22.40
CA ILE A 25 16.85 -4.38 -23.17
C ILE A 25 17.11 -5.10 -24.50
N GLY A 26 17.12 -6.43 -24.50
CA GLY A 26 17.30 -7.25 -25.71
C GLY A 26 16.16 -7.13 -26.73
N LEU A 27 15.02 -6.56 -26.33
CA LEU A 27 13.87 -6.26 -27.20
C LEU A 27 13.77 -4.76 -27.54
N GLY A 28 14.81 -3.97 -27.23
CA GLY A 28 14.89 -2.56 -27.59
C GLY A 28 14.42 -1.58 -26.53
N ASN A 29 14.16 -2.01 -25.29
CA ASN A 29 13.88 -1.07 -24.20
C ASN A 29 15.12 -0.19 -23.92
N SER A 30 14.88 1.05 -23.49
CA SER A 30 15.92 2.01 -23.12
C SER A 30 16.86 1.44 -22.06
N LEU A 31 18.17 1.70 -22.22
CA LEU A 31 19.18 1.46 -21.18
C LEU A 31 19.08 2.47 -20.02
N ALA A 32 18.32 3.55 -20.21
CA ALA A 32 18.05 4.58 -19.22
C ALA A 32 16.52 4.78 -19.13
N PRO A 33 15.78 3.82 -18.52
CA PRO A 33 14.35 4.01 -18.27
C PRO A 33 14.11 5.09 -17.20
N PRO A 34 12.90 5.67 -17.13
CA PRO A 34 12.53 6.60 -16.05
C PRO A 34 12.80 6.02 -14.66
N ALA A 35 13.11 6.86 -13.68
CA ALA A 35 13.37 6.39 -12.32
C ALA A 35 12.07 5.88 -11.65
N GLY A 36 12.15 4.79 -10.89
CA GLY A 36 11.01 4.24 -10.11
C GLY A 36 10.00 3.39 -10.90
N GLN A 37 10.21 3.19 -12.19
CA GLN A 37 9.38 2.28 -13.01
C GLN A 37 9.70 0.80 -12.72
N ALA A 38 8.72 -0.06 -12.98
CA ALA A 38 8.79 -1.52 -12.88
C ALA A 38 9.08 -2.22 -14.23
N GLY A 39 9.05 -1.49 -15.34
CA GLY A 39 9.19 -2.03 -16.69
C GLY A 39 7.98 -1.73 -17.56
N LYS A 40 8.03 -2.26 -18.78
CA LYS A 40 6.85 -2.41 -19.64
C LYS A 40 6.34 -3.85 -19.51
N PRO A 41 5.07 -4.13 -19.85
CA PRO A 41 4.55 -5.50 -19.90
C PRO A 41 5.44 -6.39 -20.76
N VAL A 42 5.88 -7.53 -20.21
CA VAL A 42 6.66 -8.49 -21.00
C VAL A 42 5.74 -9.21 -21.99
N PRO A 43 6.28 -9.74 -23.11
CA PRO A 43 5.47 -10.46 -24.09
C PRO A 43 4.62 -11.56 -23.45
N GLY A 44 3.32 -11.55 -23.76
CA GLY A 44 2.33 -12.50 -23.24
C GLY A 44 1.45 -11.96 -22.11
N TYR A 45 1.87 -10.90 -21.39
CA TYR A 45 1.00 -10.20 -20.45
C TYR A 45 0.30 -9.02 -21.13
N ASN A 46 -1.03 -8.98 -21.03
CA ASN A 46 -1.84 -7.83 -21.41
C ASN A 46 -2.20 -7.04 -20.15
N VAL A 47 -1.26 -6.22 -19.68
CA VAL A 47 -1.42 -5.43 -18.44
C VAL A 47 -2.14 -4.14 -18.74
N THR A 48 -3.11 -3.78 -17.90
CA THR A 48 -3.78 -2.48 -17.92
C THR A 48 -4.06 -2.01 -16.49
N VAL A 49 -4.40 -0.74 -16.34
CA VAL A 49 -4.74 -0.12 -15.06
C VAL A 49 -6.22 0.27 -15.11
N ILE A 50 -7.01 -0.26 -14.18
CA ILE A 50 -8.46 -0.06 -14.13
C ILE A 50 -8.92 0.58 -12.81
N ASP A 51 -10.06 1.25 -12.83
CA ASP A 51 -10.78 1.60 -11.62
C ASP A 51 -11.57 0.40 -11.04
N ASP A 52 -12.31 0.64 -9.97
CA ASP A 52 -13.11 -0.39 -9.31
C ASP A 52 -14.37 -0.79 -10.13
N ASP A 53 -14.74 0.02 -11.13
CA ASP A 53 -15.83 -0.23 -12.09
C ASP A 53 -15.31 -0.89 -13.39
N MET A 54 -14.06 -1.34 -13.39
CA MET A 54 -13.36 -1.99 -14.50
C MET A 54 -13.21 -1.12 -15.76
N GLN A 55 -13.20 0.20 -15.62
CA GLN A 55 -12.86 1.11 -16.70
C GLN A 55 -11.35 1.34 -16.76
N GLU A 56 -10.79 1.27 -17.96
CA GLU A 56 -9.38 1.59 -18.17
C GLU A 56 -9.11 3.06 -17.86
N LEU A 57 -8.09 3.30 -17.05
CA LEU A 57 -7.71 4.63 -16.59
C LEU A 57 -6.73 5.30 -17.54
N LYS A 58 -6.76 6.64 -17.55
CA LYS A 58 -5.82 7.45 -18.33
C LYS A 58 -4.38 7.29 -17.78
N PRO A 59 -3.35 7.55 -18.61
CA PRO A 59 -1.98 7.56 -18.15
C PRO A 59 -1.77 8.46 -16.91
N GLY A 60 -0.93 8.02 -15.98
CA GLY A 60 -0.61 8.72 -14.74
C GLY A 60 -1.68 8.62 -13.65
N VAL A 61 -2.83 7.98 -13.89
CA VAL A 61 -3.90 7.84 -12.90
C VAL A 61 -3.74 6.54 -12.11
N LEU A 62 -3.72 6.66 -10.78
CA LEU A 62 -3.60 5.52 -9.87
C LEU A 62 -4.86 4.65 -9.92
N GLY A 63 -4.68 3.35 -10.19
CA GLY A 63 -5.73 2.34 -10.22
C GLY A 63 -5.25 0.95 -9.81
N ASN A 64 -6.08 -0.05 -10.07
CA ASN A 64 -5.76 -1.46 -9.87
C ASN A 64 -4.99 -1.98 -11.08
N ILE A 65 -3.81 -2.57 -10.87
CA ILE A 65 -3.02 -3.18 -11.93
C ILE A 65 -3.58 -4.58 -12.18
N VAL A 66 -3.99 -4.86 -13.41
CA VAL A 66 -4.58 -6.16 -13.79
C VAL A 66 -3.99 -6.67 -15.09
N ALA A 67 -4.00 -8.00 -15.26
CA ALA A 67 -3.64 -8.64 -16.52
C ALA A 67 -4.89 -9.28 -17.15
N ARG A 68 -5.23 -8.89 -18.38
CA ARG A 68 -6.36 -9.48 -19.11
C ARG A 68 -6.07 -10.96 -19.42
N LEU A 69 -7.05 -11.81 -19.19
CA LEU A 69 -6.93 -13.24 -19.46
C LEU A 69 -6.89 -13.55 -20.96
N PRO A 70 -6.23 -14.65 -21.38
CA PRO A 70 -5.51 -15.62 -20.55
C PRO A 70 -4.13 -15.12 -20.09
N LEU A 71 -3.69 -15.62 -18.93
CA LEU A 71 -2.30 -15.43 -18.48
C LEU A 71 -1.32 -16.25 -19.36
N PRO A 72 -0.05 -15.80 -19.50
CA PRO A 72 0.94 -16.52 -20.30
C PRO A 72 1.41 -17.82 -19.62
N PRO A 73 2.06 -18.71 -20.40
CA PRO A 73 2.62 -19.95 -19.89
C PRO A 73 3.56 -19.73 -18.70
N GLY A 74 3.53 -20.64 -17.73
CA GLY A 74 4.34 -20.56 -16.50
C GLY A 74 3.59 -19.97 -15.30
N SER A 75 2.44 -19.33 -15.53
CA SER A 75 1.57 -18.85 -14.45
C SER A 75 0.96 -20.02 -13.67
N ALA A 76 0.74 -19.83 -12.37
CA ALA A 76 0.11 -20.80 -11.49
C ALA A 76 -1.31 -21.13 -11.99
N LEU A 77 -1.67 -22.41 -11.90
CA LEU A 77 -2.98 -22.91 -12.33
C LEU A 77 -3.99 -22.98 -11.18
N SER A 78 -3.51 -23.08 -9.93
CA SER A 78 -4.33 -23.17 -8.72
C SER A 78 -3.46 -22.98 -7.47
N LEU A 79 -4.11 -22.72 -6.33
CA LEU A 79 -3.53 -22.96 -5.00
C LEU A 79 -3.64 -24.46 -4.65
N TRP A 80 -2.66 -24.98 -3.91
CA TRP A 80 -2.64 -26.37 -3.44
C TRP A 80 -3.89 -26.70 -2.63
N GLN A 81 -4.63 -27.74 -3.06
CA GLN A 81 -5.88 -28.21 -2.45
C GLN A 81 -6.97 -27.13 -2.25
N ASN A 82 -6.86 -25.97 -2.91
CA ASN A 82 -7.81 -24.88 -2.71
C ASN A 82 -8.07 -24.04 -4.00
N PRO A 83 -8.61 -24.66 -5.06
CA PRO A 83 -8.91 -23.96 -6.32
C PRO A 83 -9.97 -22.87 -6.17
N ASP A 84 -10.92 -23.05 -5.25
CA ASP A 84 -11.96 -22.05 -5.00
C ASP A 84 -11.38 -20.76 -4.42
N LEU A 85 -10.42 -20.88 -3.50
CA LEU A 85 -9.71 -19.72 -2.98
C LEU A 85 -8.86 -19.03 -4.06
N PHE A 86 -8.21 -19.79 -4.94
CA PHE A 86 -7.46 -19.23 -6.07
C PHE A 86 -8.38 -18.36 -6.95
N LYS A 87 -9.54 -18.91 -7.33
CA LYS A 87 -10.55 -18.15 -8.09
C LYS A 87 -11.05 -16.92 -7.33
N LYS A 88 -11.31 -17.07 -6.04
CA LYS A 88 -11.80 -15.99 -5.18
C LYS A 88 -10.82 -14.83 -5.08
N ILE A 89 -9.54 -15.12 -4.85
CA ILE A 89 -8.51 -14.10 -4.65
C ILE A 89 -8.20 -13.38 -5.96
N TYR A 90 -7.89 -14.11 -7.03
CA TYR A 90 -7.26 -13.50 -8.21
C TYR A 90 -8.22 -13.21 -9.38
N PHE A 91 -9.41 -13.82 -9.42
CA PHE A 91 -10.26 -13.78 -10.63
C PHE A 91 -11.71 -13.36 -10.37
N SER A 92 -12.09 -13.10 -9.12
CA SER A 92 -13.48 -12.76 -8.76
C SER A 92 -13.74 -11.26 -8.66
N LYS A 93 -12.74 -10.46 -8.26
CA LYS A 93 -12.89 -9.00 -8.12
C LYS A 93 -13.07 -8.33 -9.48
N PHE A 94 -12.30 -8.76 -10.48
CA PHE A 94 -12.33 -8.21 -11.84
C PHE A 94 -12.54 -9.34 -12.86
N PRO A 95 -13.80 -9.72 -13.16
CA PRO A 95 -14.09 -10.77 -14.12
C PRO A 95 -13.41 -10.55 -15.49
N GLY A 96 -12.72 -11.58 -15.99
CA GLY A 96 -11.96 -11.50 -17.24
C GLY A 96 -10.50 -11.05 -17.08
N TYR A 97 -10.09 -10.74 -15.84
CA TYR A 97 -8.73 -10.35 -15.49
C TYR A 97 -8.14 -11.22 -14.37
N TYR A 98 -6.82 -11.27 -14.33
CA TYR A 98 -6.03 -11.61 -13.14
C TYR A 98 -5.77 -10.33 -12.35
N ASP A 99 -6.24 -10.29 -11.10
CA ASP A 99 -5.94 -9.23 -10.14
C ASP A 99 -4.54 -9.45 -9.57
N THR A 100 -3.60 -8.57 -9.90
CA THR A 100 -2.23 -8.60 -9.34
C THR A 100 -2.22 -8.22 -7.85
N MET A 101 -3.33 -7.67 -7.35
CA MET A 101 -3.43 -7.08 -6.02
C MET A 101 -2.45 -5.92 -5.79
N ASP A 102 -1.86 -5.36 -6.85
CA ASP A 102 -1.05 -4.16 -6.82
C ASP A 102 -1.83 -2.96 -7.34
N ALA A 103 -1.48 -1.78 -6.83
CA ALA A 103 -2.01 -0.51 -7.26
C ALA A 103 -0.89 0.37 -7.79
N GLY A 104 -1.17 1.05 -8.89
CA GLY A 104 -0.19 1.86 -9.58
C GLY A 104 -0.78 2.59 -10.77
N PHE A 105 0.09 3.14 -11.60
CA PHE A 105 -0.31 3.80 -12.83
C PHE A 105 0.63 3.40 -13.96
N MET A 106 0.17 3.56 -15.19
CA MET A 106 0.98 3.46 -16.39
C MET A 106 1.21 4.86 -16.95
N ASP A 107 2.43 5.20 -17.36
CA ASP A 107 2.70 6.48 -18.02
C ASP A 107 2.36 6.44 -19.53
N GLU A 108 2.51 7.58 -20.20
CA GLU A 108 2.21 7.73 -21.63
C GLU A 108 3.13 6.86 -22.53
N GLU A 109 4.29 6.46 -22.02
CA GLU A 109 5.24 5.60 -22.73
C GLU A 109 5.00 4.11 -22.45
N GLY A 110 4.03 3.77 -21.60
CA GLY A 110 3.68 2.41 -21.24
C GLY A 110 4.55 1.79 -20.14
N PHE A 111 5.32 2.60 -19.39
CA PHE A 111 6.01 2.13 -18.20
C PHE A 111 5.04 2.05 -17.03
N LEU A 112 5.12 0.95 -16.28
CA LEU A 112 4.30 0.70 -15.11
C LEU A 112 5.01 1.19 -13.84
N TYR A 113 4.29 1.85 -12.95
CA TYR A 113 4.78 2.30 -11.65
C TYR A 113 3.92 1.66 -10.57
N ILE A 114 4.49 0.75 -9.81
CA ILE A 114 3.82 0.05 -8.70
C ILE A 114 3.98 0.91 -7.44
N MET A 115 2.87 1.42 -6.91
CA MET A 115 2.86 2.42 -5.83
C MET A 115 2.56 1.81 -4.46
N SER A 116 1.72 0.78 -4.43
CA SER A 116 1.39 0.05 -3.21
C SER A 116 0.72 -1.27 -3.56
N ARG A 117 0.53 -2.11 -2.55
CA ARG A 117 -0.50 -3.14 -2.63
C ARG A 117 -1.88 -2.49 -2.68
N SER A 118 -2.83 -3.13 -3.35
CA SER A 118 -4.20 -2.64 -3.48
C SER A 118 -4.94 -2.57 -2.15
N ASP A 119 -4.61 -3.46 -1.20
CA ASP A 119 -5.13 -3.44 0.18
C ASP A 119 -4.51 -2.32 1.03
N ASP A 120 -3.35 -1.79 0.62
CA ASP A 120 -2.65 -0.68 1.27
C ASP A 120 -3.04 0.69 0.66
N VAL A 121 -3.99 0.74 -0.28
CA VAL A 121 -4.57 1.98 -0.83
C VAL A 121 -5.72 2.47 0.04
N ILE A 122 -5.69 3.76 0.39
CA ILE A 122 -6.77 4.44 1.12
C ILE A 122 -7.57 5.29 0.12
N ASN A 123 -8.88 5.05 0.01
CA ASN A 123 -9.77 5.88 -0.79
C ASN A 123 -10.39 6.99 0.07
N VAL A 124 -9.96 8.22 -0.16
CA VAL A 124 -10.38 9.40 0.60
C VAL A 124 -11.19 10.31 -0.31
N ALA A 125 -12.51 10.34 -0.11
CA ALA A 125 -13.43 11.17 -0.90
C ALA A 125 -13.25 10.98 -2.44
N GLY A 126 -13.02 9.75 -2.89
CA GLY A 126 -12.83 9.41 -4.31
C GLY A 126 -11.38 9.48 -4.78
N HIS A 127 -10.44 9.90 -3.93
CA HIS A 127 -9.01 9.92 -4.26
C HIS A 127 -8.30 8.71 -3.66
N ARG A 128 -7.63 7.94 -4.52
CA ARG A 128 -6.79 6.80 -4.11
C ARG A 128 -5.43 7.33 -3.67
N LEU A 129 -5.00 6.94 -2.46
CA LEU A 129 -3.74 7.35 -1.86
C LEU A 129 -2.96 6.12 -1.39
N SER A 130 -1.68 6.07 -1.70
CA SER A 130 -0.78 5.05 -1.16
C SER A 130 -0.48 5.35 0.31
N SER A 131 -0.73 4.38 1.21
CA SER A 131 -0.30 4.48 2.61
C SER A 131 1.22 4.65 2.73
N GLY A 132 2.00 3.98 1.88
CA GLY A 132 3.45 4.11 1.83
C GLY A 132 3.93 5.53 1.49
N ALA A 133 3.28 6.21 0.54
CA ALA A 133 3.60 7.61 0.22
C ALA A 133 3.31 8.55 1.40
N LEU A 134 2.23 8.29 2.14
CA LEU A 134 1.91 9.04 3.35
C LEU A 134 2.95 8.75 4.45
N GLU A 135 3.32 7.50 4.66
CA GLU A 135 4.35 7.07 5.62
C GLU A 135 5.70 7.71 5.32
N GLU A 136 6.14 7.71 4.06
CA GLU A 136 7.39 8.35 3.62
C GLU A 136 7.40 9.83 3.97
N SER A 137 6.30 10.54 3.71
CA SER A 137 6.18 11.93 4.12
C SER A 137 6.22 12.10 5.64
N VAL A 138 5.57 11.23 6.43
CA VAL A 138 5.59 11.33 7.89
C VAL A 138 7.00 11.09 8.44
N LEU A 139 7.75 10.14 7.85
CA LEU A 139 9.10 9.77 8.26
C LEU A 139 10.15 10.87 8.00
N GLN A 140 9.84 11.86 7.16
CA GLN A 140 10.69 13.06 7.01
C GLN A 140 10.68 13.94 8.28
N HIS A 141 9.73 13.75 9.21
CA HIS A 141 9.67 14.52 10.44
C HIS A 141 10.74 14.09 11.44
N ALA A 142 11.58 15.03 11.91
CA ALA A 142 12.76 14.73 12.73
C ALA A 142 12.46 13.99 14.05
N ALA A 143 11.24 14.14 14.59
CA ALA A 143 10.80 13.50 15.82
C ALA A 143 10.36 12.03 15.66
N VAL A 144 10.05 11.58 14.45
CA VAL A 144 9.48 10.25 14.16
C VAL A 144 10.61 9.27 13.85
N VAL A 145 10.51 8.05 14.38
CA VAL A 145 11.44 6.95 14.06
C VAL A 145 10.79 5.87 13.20
N ASP A 146 9.47 5.69 13.33
CA ASP A 146 8.72 4.70 12.56
C ASP A 146 7.26 5.15 12.43
N CYS A 147 6.57 4.73 11.36
CA CYS A 147 5.18 5.08 11.11
C CYS A 147 4.44 4.00 10.31
N ALA A 148 3.16 3.81 10.65
CA ALA A 148 2.20 3.10 9.82
C ALA A 148 0.99 4.00 9.55
N VAL A 149 0.55 4.07 8.31
CA VAL A 149 -0.69 4.77 7.94
C VAL A 149 -1.76 3.76 7.57
N VAL A 150 -2.91 3.84 8.25
CA VAL A 150 -4.06 2.96 8.03
C VAL A 150 -5.33 3.75 7.77
N GLY A 151 -6.30 3.13 7.11
CA GLY A 151 -7.60 3.73 6.87
C GLY A 151 -8.48 3.73 8.13
N LEU A 152 -8.97 4.91 8.52
CA LEU A 152 -9.99 5.09 9.55
C LEU A 152 -11.32 5.45 8.89
N GLU A 153 -12.39 4.76 9.24
CA GLU A 153 -13.73 5.05 8.74
C GLU A 153 -14.19 6.45 9.14
N ASP A 154 -14.75 7.18 8.17
CA ASP A 154 -15.23 8.55 8.32
C ASP A 154 -16.61 8.70 7.67
N LYS A 155 -17.55 9.28 8.41
CA LYS A 155 -18.96 9.40 7.97
C LYS A 155 -19.14 10.25 6.71
N LEU A 156 -18.23 11.17 6.43
CA LEU A 156 -18.35 12.11 5.32
C LEU A 156 -17.46 11.73 4.14
N LYS A 157 -16.25 11.22 4.42
CA LYS A 157 -15.24 10.93 3.40
C LYS A 157 -15.09 9.45 3.07
N GLY A 158 -15.88 8.59 3.71
CA GLY A 158 -15.77 7.13 3.62
C GLY A 158 -14.63 6.63 4.49
N VAL A 159 -13.39 6.88 4.07
CA VAL A 159 -12.18 6.54 4.82
C VAL A 159 -11.23 7.75 4.81
N VAL A 160 -10.54 7.98 5.92
CA VAL A 160 -9.47 8.98 6.04
C VAL A 160 -8.20 8.33 6.58
N PRO A 161 -7.00 8.84 6.25
CA PRO A 161 -5.78 8.27 6.80
C PRO A 161 -5.63 8.58 8.29
N LEU A 162 -5.12 7.59 9.02
CA LEU A 162 -4.70 7.68 10.41
C LEU A 162 -3.24 7.26 10.49
N ALA A 163 -2.37 8.16 10.96
CA ALA A 163 -0.96 7.84 11.17
C ALA A 163 -0.73 7.33 12.60
N LEU A 164 -0.18 6.13 12.73
CA LEU A 164 0.38 5.60 13.96
C LEU A 164 1.89 5.88 13.94
N CYS A 165 2.38 6.70 14.85
CA CYS A 165 3.77 7.17 14.85
C CYS A 165 4.50 6.70 16.10
N VAL A 166 5.71 6.21 15.91
CA VAL A 166 6.68 5.95 16.98
C VAL A 166 7.64 7.14 17.01
N LEU A 167 7.81 7.74 18.19
CA LEU A 167 8.73 8.87 18.38
C LEU A 167 10.13 8.38 18.73
N LYS A 168 11.14 9.17 18.39
CA LYS A 168 12.53 8.94 18.83
C LYS A 168 12.64 9.03 20.36
N ASN A 169 13.60 8.29 20.91
CA ASN A 169 13.87 8.30 22.35
C ASN A 169 14.12 9.73 22.87
N GLY A 170 13.49 10.07 23.99
CA GLY A 170 13.61 11.39 24.62
C GLY A 170 12.65 12.46 24.08
N VAL A 171 11.94 12.20 22.97
CA VAL A 171 10.90 13.09 22.46
C VAL A 171 9.60 12.86 23.24
N ARG A 172 9.00 13.93 23.75
CA ARG A 172 7.68 13.87 24.40
C ARG A 172 6.57 14.08 23.38
N ARG A 173 5.49 13.31 23.52
CA ARG A 173 4.25 13.45 22.74
C ARG A 173 3.67 14.85 22.97
N SER A 174 3.30 15.55 21.90
CA SER A 174 2.70 16.88 21.99
C SER A 174 1.79 17.17 20.79
N SER A 175 0.85 18.10 20.96
CA SER A 175 -0.05 18.54 19.89
C SER A 175 0.69 19.27 18.78
N GLU A 176 1.80 19.92 19.10
CA GLU A 176 2.64 20.64 18.15
C GLU A 176 3.24 19.64 17.14
N ILE A 177 3.83 18.54 17.61
CA ILE A 177 4.38 17.49 16.74
C ILE A 177 3.29 16.88 15.84
N SER A 178 2.09 16.63 16.38
CA SER A 178 0.97 16.13 15.56
C SER A 178 0.59 17.13 14.46
N GLY A 179 0.56 18.43 14.78
CA GLY A 179 0.27 19.50 13.83
C GLY A 179 1.36 19.65 12.75
N GLU A 180 2.63 19.53 13.14
CA GLU A 180 3.78 19.55 12.23
C GLU A 180 3.74 18.37 11.24
N ILE A 181 3.44 17.16 11.71
CA ILE A 181 3.28 15.97 10.86
C ILE A 181 2.13 16.14 9.87
N VAL A 182 0.96 16.62 10.33
CA VAL A 182 -0.20 16.88 9.46
C VAL A 182 0.14 17.92 8.39
N LYS A 183 0.85 18.99 8.78
CA LYS A 183 1.28 20.03 7.85
C LYS A 183 2.28 19.45 6.83
N LEU A 184 3.25 18.67 7.28
CA LEU A 184 4.26 18.06 6.42
C LEU A 184 3.61 17.21 5.31
N VAL A 185 2.67 16.33 5.66
CA VAL A 185 1.94 15.50 4.67
C VAL A 185 1.10 16.36 3.72
N ARG A 186 0.51 17.44 4.22
CA ARG A 186 -0.23 18.38 3.38
C ARG A 186 0.69 19.10 2.38
N ASP A 187 1.90 19.43 2.78
CA ASP A 187 2.87 20.16 1.96
C ASP A 187 3.54 19.26 0.90
N THR A 188 3.76 17.98 1.21
CA THR A 188 4.44 17.01 0.32
C THR A 188 3.48 16.22 -0.59
N VAL A 189 2.39 15.67 -0.03
CA VAL A 189 1.41 14.84 -0.77
C VAL A 189 0.23 15.68 -1.26
N GLY A 190 -0.08 16.75 -0.53
CA GLY A 190 -1.11 17.71 -0.91
C GLY A 190 -2.35 17.67 -0.01
N PRO A 191 -3.24 18.67 -0.12
CA PRO A 191 -4.48 18.77 0.66
C PRO A 191 -5.42 17.56 0.52
N VAL A 192 -5.32 16.85 -0.61
CA VAL A 192 -6.11 15.66 -0.93
C VAL A 192 -5.84 14.49 0.02
N ALA A 193 -4.62 14.43 0.60
CA ALA A 193 -4.24 13.40 1.57
C ALA A 193 -5.20 13.36 2.77
N ALA A 194 -5.73 14.53 3.15
CA ALA A 194 -6.65 14.72 4.27
C ALA A 194 -6.25 14.03 5.58
N LEU A 195 -4.96 13.78 5.81
CA LEU A 195 -4.44 13.31 7.08
C LEU A 195 -4.76 14.36 8.16
N ARG A 196 -5.49 13.95 9.19
CA ARG A 196 -5.87 14.83 10.31
C ARG A 196 -5.58 14.21 11.68
N LYS A 197 -5.35 12.90 11.73
CA LYS A 197 -5.19 12.16 12.98
C LYS A 197 -3.82 11.50 13.00
N VAL A 198 -3.06 11.82 14.04
CA VAL A 198 -1.77 11.24 14.35
C VAL A 198 -1.86 10.71 15.77
N LEU A 199 -1.58 9.42 15.96
CA LEU A 199 -1.54 8.77 17.26
C LEU A 199 -0.12 8.31 17.55
N PHE A 200 0.37 8.66 18.72
CA PHE A 200 1.68 8.21 19.16
C PHE A 200 1.57 6.88 19.89
N VAL A 201 2.23 5.87 19.35
CA VAL A 201 2.26 4.50 19.89
C VAL A 201 3.68 4.16 20.35
N ARG A 202 3.83 3.16 21.21
CA ARG A 202 5.15 2.74 21.71
C ARG A 202 5.96 2.02 20.63
N ALA A 203 5.28 1.18 19.85
CA ALA A 203 5.85 0.40 18.76
C ALA A 203 4.76 0.10 17.72
N LEU A 204 5.17 -0.43 16.57
CA LEU A 204 4.29 -0.96 15.54
C LEU A 204 4.47 -2.47 15.46
N PRO A 205 3.39 -3.27 15.32
CA PRO A 205 3.53 -4.71 15.20
C PRO A 205 4.20 -5.03 13.87
N LYS A 206 5.18 -5.94 13.92
CA LYS A 206 5.88 -6.42 12.73
C LYS A 206 5.87 -7.94 12.70
N THR A 207 5.77 -8.50 11.49
CA THR A 207 6.05 -9.92 11.28
C THR A 207 7.55 -10.18 11.41
N ARG A 208 7.97 -11.45 11.52
CA ARG A 208 9.40 -11.86 11.46
C ARG A 208 10.14 -11.42 10.19
N SER A 209 9.40 -11.00 9.16
CA SER A 209 9.95 -10.43 7.92
C SER A 209 9.94 -8.90 7.90
N GLY A 210 9.62 -8.25 9.01
CA GLY A 210 9.58 -6.80 9.17
C GLY A 210 8.32 -6.12 8.61
N LYS A 211 7.33 -6.89 8.12
CA LYS A 211 6.12 -6.31 7.51
C LYS A 211 5.13 -5.85 8.57
N ILE A 212 4.51 -4.70 8.33
CA ILE A 212 3.41 -4.18 9.15
C ILE A 212 2.10 -4.84 8.70
N PRO A 213 1.32 -5.47 9.61
CA PRO A 213 0.06 -6.11 9.28
C PRO A 213 -1.07 -5.08 9.13
N ARG A 214 -1.05 -4.27 8.06
CA ARG A 214 -1.96 -3.11 7.89
C ARG A 214 -3.43 -3.47 7.88
N SER A 215 -3.83 -4.61 7.30
CA SER A 215 -5.22 -5.09 7.37
C SER A 215 -5.68 -5.30 8.82
N ALA A 216 -4.88 -5.98 9.65
CA ALA A 216 -5.24 -6.20 11.05
C ALA A 216 -5.22 -4.90 11.88
N LEU A 217 -4.28 -3.99 11.60
CA LEU A 217 -4.26 -2.66 12.21
C LEU A 217 -5.47 -1.82 11.78
N GLY A 218 -5.87 -1.89 10.51
CA GLY A 218 -7.04 -1.24 9.96
C GLY A 218 -8.32 -1.72 10.66
N ASP A 219 -8.48 -3.04 10.84
CA ASP A 219 -9.60 -3.59 11.59
C ASP A 219 -9.58 -3.13 13.06
N LEU A 220 -8.41 -3.16 13.72
CA LEU A 220 -8.23 -2.72 15.10
C LEU A 220 -8.63 -1.25 15.28
N VAL A 221 -8.14 -0.32 14.44
CA VAL A 221 -8.43 1.11 14.60
C VAL A 221 -9.91 1.46 14.37
N ASN A 222 -10.61 0.60 13.61
CA ASN A 222 -12.05 0.72 13.34
C ASN A 222 -12.91 -0.12 14.29
N GLY A 223 -12.32 -0.80 15.29
CA GLY A 223 -13.05 -1.63 16.25
C GLY A 223 -13.71 -2.88 15.64
N LYS A 224 -13.17 -3.37 14.51
CA LYS A 224 -13.63 -4.59 13.84
C LYS A 224 -12.88 -5.82 14.37
N PRO A 225 -13.45 -7.02 14.23
CA PRO A 225 -12.73 -8.25 14.56
C PRO A 225 -11.47 -8.40 13.70
N TYR A 226 -10.30 -8.52 14.34
CA TYR A 226 -9.03 -8.74 13.68
C TYR A 226 -8.38 -10.05 14.14
N LYS A 227 -7.42 -10.57 13.37
CA LYS A 227 -6.65 -11.77 13.71
C LYS A 227 -5.17 -11.44 13.79
N ILE A 228 -4.53 -11.79 14.90
CA ILE A 228 -3.08 -11.69 15.04
C ILE A 228 -2.45 -12.95 14.43
N SER A 229 -1.60 -12.77 13.43
CA SER A 229 -0.86 -13.88 12.81
C SER A 229 0.18 -14.43 13.78
N PRO A 230 0.43 -15.76 13.82
CA PRO A 230 1.50 -16.35 14.63
C PRO A 230 2.91 -15.92 14.18
N THR A 231 3.02 -15.22 13.05
CA THR A 231 4.28 -14.66 12.54
C THR A 231 4.60 -13.28 13.11
N ILE A 232 3.71 -12.67 13.90
CA ILE A 232 3.96 -11.41 14.60
C ILE A 232 5.01 -11.62 15.69
N GLU A 233 5.99 -10.73 15.77
CA GLU A 233 7.09 -10.80 16.73
C GLU A 233 6.62 -10.53 18.16
N ASP A 234 5.84 -9.46 18.34
CA ASP A 234 5.28 -9.05 19.62
C ASP A 234 3.77 -8.78 19.48
N PRO A 235 2.91 -9.74 19.87
CA PRO A 235 1.45 -9.58 19.87
C PRO A 235 0.95 -8.50 20.84
N ASP A 236 1.68 -8.20 21.92
CA ASP A 236 1.21 -7.29 22.97
C ASP A 236 1.12 -5.84 22.47
N VAL A 237 1.87 -5.52 21.40
CA VAL A 237 1.79 -4.23 20.70
C VAL A 237 0.36 -3.95 20.21
N PHE A 238 -0.42 -4.96 19.81
CA PHE A 238 -1.82 -4.75 19.40
C PHE A 238 -2.67 -4.21 20.56
N ALA A 239 -2.55 -4.79 21.76
CA ALA A 239 -3.31 -4.35 22.92
C ALA A 239 -2.96 -2.91 23.33
N GLU A 240 -1.68 -2.53 23.19
CA GLU A 240 -1.25 -1.15 23.43
C GLU A 240 -1.83 -0.17 22.42
N ILE A 241 -1.80 -0.50 21.12
CA ILE A 241 -2.39 0.34 20.08
C ILE A 241 -3.90 0.45 20.31
N GLU A 242 -4.59 -0.64 20.64
CA GLU A 242 -6.02 -0.65 20.94
C GLU A 242 -6.35 0.27 22.12
N HIS A 243 -5.52 0.26 23.18
CA HIS A 243 -5.66 1.17 24.29
C HIS A 243 -5.53 2.64 23.85
N GLU A 244 -4.50 2.98 23.05
CA GLU A 244 -4.25 4.33 22.55
C GLU A 244 -5.38 4.83 21.63
N VAL A 245 -5.83 3.99 20.71
CA VAL A 245 -6.98 4.27 19.83
C VAL A 245 -8.22 4.52 20.67
N GLY A 246 -8.48 3.68 21.67
CA GLY A 246 -9.60 3.84 22.57
C GLY A 246 -9.57 5.17 23.32
N ARG A 247 -8.40 5.61 23.81
CA ARG A 247 -8.26 6.92 24.48
C ARG A 247 -8.54 8.07 23.53
N ALA A 248 -7.95 8.04 22.34
CA ALA A 248 -8.07 9.10 21.35
C ALA A 248 -9.50 9.24 20.81
N LEU A 249 -10.14 8.13 20.42
CA LEU A 249 -11.48 8.16 19.85
C LEU A 249 -12.57 8.49 20.90
N ARG A 250 -12.41 8.09 22.17
CA ARG A 250 -13.33 8.49 23.26
C ARG A 250 -13.27 9.99 23.58
N SER A 251 -12.10 10.61 23.44
CA SER A 251 -11.94 12.05 23.67
C SER A 251 -12.64 12.95 22.64
N GLN A 252 -13.05 12.39 21.50
CA GLN A 252 -13.71 13.12 20.40
C GLN A 252 -15.23 12.96 20.38
N GLY A 253 -15.80 12.11 21.23
CA GLY A 253 -17.25 11.93 21.39
C GLY A 253 -17.90 12.88 22.40
N ARG A 254 -17.21 13.95 22.79
CA ARG A 254 -17.68 14.99 23.72
C ARG A 254 -17.64 16.36 23.06
#